data_AF-A0A956XTB2-F1
#
_entry.id   AF-A0A956XTB2-F1
#
_cell.length_a   1.000
_cell.length_b   1.000
_cell.length_c   1.000
_cell.angle_alpha   90.00
_cell.angle_beta   90.00
_cell.angle_gamma   90.00
#
_symmetry.space_group_name_H-M   'P 1'
#
loop_
_entity.id
_entity.type
_entity.pdbx_description
1 polymer ?
#
loop_
_entity_poly.entity_id
_entity_poly.type
_entity_poly.pdbx_seq_one_letter_code
_entity_poly.pdbx_strand_id
1 'polypeptide(L)'
;PQRPDQPHEVICHNDFAPYNCVYRDGHIVGIIDFDTISPGSRIWDIAYAVYRFAPLMTDQHCLDQGWPTPPDRGQRLCLFCNRYGLDDRAALIDTILQRIQALVDFMRDNHFNEHHIPIYVEDMAYIQANRESFQAALFL
;
A
#
# COMPACT_ATOMS: atom_id res chain seq x y z
N PRO A 1 -9.34 1.69 -8.15
CA PRO A 1 -9.26 2.09 -9.57
C PRO A 1 -7.97 2.88 -9.85
N GLN A 2 -7.28 2.59 -10.95
CA GLN A 2 -6.12 3.36 -11.41
C GLN A 2 -6.55 4.73 -11.96
N ARG A 3 -5.66 5.73 -11.92
CA ARG A 3 -5.87 7.00 -12.63
C ARG A 3 -5.73 6.80 -14.17
N PRO A 4 -6.61 7.40 -15.00
CA PRO A 4 -6.62 7.20 -16.45
C PRO A 4 -5.37 7.68 -17.21
N ASP A 5 -4.53 8.49 -16.57
CA ASP A 5 -3.41 9.22 -17.19
C ASP A 5 -2.04 8.55 -16.97
N GLN A 6 -1.99 7.39 -16.32
CA GLN A 6 -0.73 6.69 -16.06
C GLN A 6 -0.41 5.63 -17.13
N PRO A 7 0.88 5.45 -17.49
CA PRO A 7 1.29 4.43 -18.45
C PRO A 7 0.90 3.03 -17.97
N HIS A 8 0.46 2.18 -18.90
CA HIS A 8 0.22 0.77 -18.63
C HIS A 8 1.53 0.00 -18.84
N GLU A 9 2.16 -0.41 -17.75
CA GLU A 9 3.46 -1.08 -17.72
C GLU A 9 3.34 -2.58 -17.39
N VAL A 10 2.35 -2.92 -16.55
CA VAL A 10 2.12 -4.26 -16.02
C VAL A 10 0.61 -4.53 -15.90
N ILE A 11 0.24 -5.77 -15.60
CA ILE A 11 -1.09 -6.09 -15.07
C ILE A 11 -0.99 -5.96 -13.55
N CYS A 12 -1.62 -4.93 -13.00
CA CYS A 12 -1.68 -4.69 -11.56
C CYS A 12 -2.70 -5.62 -10.92
N HIS A 13 -2.40 -6.11 -9.73
CA HIS A 13 -3.38 -6.79 -8.89
C HIS A 13 -4.40 -5.81 -8.31
N ASN A 14 -3.99 -4.56 -8.04
CA ASN A 14 -4.74 -3.49 -7.38
C ASN A 14 -5.14 -3.74 -5.92
N ASP A 15 -4.95 -4.94 -5.39
CA ASP A 15 -5.20 -5.30 -3.98
C ASP A 15 -4.15 -6.29 -3.45
N PHE A 16 -2.88 -6.08 -3.84
CA PHE A 16 -1.80 -6.94 -3.39
C PHE A 16 -1.40 -6.62 -1.94
N ALA A 17 -1.91 -7.42 -1.01
CA ALA A 17 -1.74 -7.24 0.44
C ALA A 17 -1.52 -8.57 1.17
N PRO A 18 -1.05 -8.57 2.43
CA PRO A 18 -0.82 -9.79 3.20
C PRO A 18 -2.02 -10.73 3.29
N TYR A 19 -3.24 -10.20 3.38
CA TYR A 19 -4.46 -11.04 3.46
C TYR A 19 -4.78 -11.79 2.15
N ASN A 20 -4.25 -11.35 1.01
CA ASN A 20 -4.42 -11.99 -0.30
C ASN A 20 -3.27 -12.95 -0.63
N CYS A 21 -2.37 -13.21 0.33
CA CYS A 21 -1.25 -14.12 0.19
C CYS A 21 -1.51 -15.43 0.95
N VAL A 22 -1.24 -16.57 0.27
CA VAL A 22 -1.24 -17.88 0.91
C VAL A 22 0.18 -18.18 1.38
N TYR A 23 0.33 -18.44 2.68
CA TYR A 23 1.62 -18.70 3.29
C TYR A 23 1.83 -20.18 3.59
N ARG A 24 3.05 -20.66 3.37
CA ARG A 24 3.55 -21.96 3.85
C ARG A 24 4.97 -21.76 4.37
N ASP A 25 5.22 -22.16 5.61
CA ASP A 25 6.54 -22.07 6.25
C ASP A 25 7.17 -20.67 6.19
N GLY A 26 6.35 -19.61 6.32
CA GLY A 26 6.81 -18.22 6.26
C GLY A 26 7.02 -17.66 4.85
N HIS A 27 6.74 -18.44 3.81
CA HIS A 27 6.88 -18.02 2.41
C HIS A 27 5.51 -17.88 1.73
N ILE A 28 5.39 -16.89 0.83
CA ILE A 28 4.23 -16.77 -0.06
C ILE A 28 4.32 -17.87 -1.11
N VAL A 29 3.33 -18.76 -1.14
CA VAL A 29 3.21 -19.87 -2.11
C VAL A 29 2.04 -19.72 -3.08
N GLY A 30 1.23 -18.68 -2.88
CA GLY A 30 0.12 -18.35 -3.75
C GLY A 30 -0.41 -16.95 -3.47
N ILE A 31 -1.09 -16.40 -4.46
CA ILE A 31 -1.81 -15.13 -4.39
C ILE A 31 -3.25 -15.45 -4.80
N ILE A 32 -4.22 -14.79 -4.17
CA ILE A 32 -5.66 -14.95 -4.44
C ILE A 32 -6.29 -13.57 -4.66
N ASP A 33 -7.60 -13.56 -5.01
CA ASP A 33 -8.41 -12.35 -5.16
C ASP A 33 -8.01 -11.44 -6.33
N PHE A 34 -8.05 -12.01 -7.54
CA PHE A 34 -7.72 -11.32 -8.79
C PHE A 34 -8.87 -10.51 -9.38
N ASP A 35 -9.96 -10.28 -8.63
CA ASP A 35 -11.18 -9.63 -9.16
C ASP A 35 -10.94 -8.16 -9.57
N THR A 36 -9.88 -7.54 -9.04
CA THR A 36 -9.53 -6.15 -9.30
C THR A 36 -8.41 -5.96 -10.33
N ILE A 37 -7.98 -7.02 -11.02
CA ILE A 37 -6.84 -6.90 -11.96
C ILE A 37 -7.13 -5.98 -13.14
N SER A 38 -6.15 -5.16 -13.49
CA SER A 38 -6.22 -4.30 -14.67
C SER A 38 -4.82 -3.96 -15.18
N PRO A 39 -4.66 -3.60 -16.46
CA PRO A 39 -3.46 -2.89 -16.89
C PRO A 39 -3.23 -1.65 -16.01
N GLY A 40 -1.96 -1.36 -15.71
CA GLY A 40 -1.59 -0.15 -14.99
C GLY A 40 -0.09 0.06 -14.80
N SER A 41 0.25 1.15 -14.12
CA SER A 41 1.65 1.48 -13.81
C SER A 41 2.14 0.61 -12.66
N ARG A 42 3.41 0.22 -12.72
CA ARG A 42 4.01 -0.66 -11.72
C ARG A 42 4.02 -0.03 -10.33
N ILE A 43 4.36 1.27 -10.27
CA ILE A 43 4.43 2.01 -9.01
C ILE A 43 3.06 2.11 -8.32
N TRP A 44 1.96 2.07 -9.06
CA TRP A 44 0.60 2.08 -8.50
C TRP A 44 0.30 0.84 -7.66
N ASP A 45 0.68 -0.34 -8.15
CA ASP A 45 0.47 -1.60 -7.44
C ASP A 45 1.45 -1.75 -6.27
N ILE A 46 2.71 -1.35 -6.48
CA ILE A 46 3.72 -1.30 -5.41
C ILE A 46 3.28 -0.36 -4.28
N ALA A 47 2.70 0.79 -4.59
CA ALA A 47 2.27 1.76 -3.58
C ALA A 47 1.27 1.13 -2.61
N TYR A 48 0.25 0.43 -3.13
CA TYR A 48 -0.70 -0.26 -2.26
C TYR A 48 -0.02 -1.39 -1.47
N ALA A 49 0.82 -2.20 -2.12
CA ALA A 49 1.54 -3.28 -1.45
C ALA A 49 2.43 -2.77 -0.31
N VAL A 50 3.23 -1.74 -0.54
CA VAL A 50 4.09 -1.12 0.46
C VAL A 50 3.27 -0.60 1.64
N TYR A 51 2.17 0.10 1.39
CA TYR A 51 1.27 0.58 2.44
C TYR A 51 0.82 -0.56 3.37
N ARG A 52 0.54 -1.76 2.82
CA ARG A 52 0.07 -2.93 3.60
C ARG A 52 1.18 -3.79 4.20
N PHE A 53 2.29 -4.00 3.49
CA PHE A 53 3.41 -4.83 3.95
C PHE A 53 4.38 -4.10 4.90
N ALA A 54 4.56 -2.78 4.74
CA ALA A 54 5.39 -1.93 5.61
C ALA A 54 4.59 -1.20 6.70
N PRO A 55 3.42 -1.73 7.05
CA PRO A 55 2.21 -1.01 7.50
C PRO A 55 2.37 0.52 7.71
N LEU A 56 2.25 1.30 6.63
CA LEU A 56 2.28 2.76 6.70
C LEU A 56 0.92 3.32 7.17
N MET A 57 0.56 2.99 8.40
CA MET A 57 -0.73 3.25 9.02
C MET A 57 -0.52 3.67 10.47
N THR A 58 -1.58 4.17 11.12
CA THR A 58 -1.52 4.56 12.53
C THR A 58 -1.07 3.41 13.43
N ASP A 59 -0.54 3.74 14.61
CA ASP A 59 -0.14 2.71 15.60
C ASP A 59 -1.33 1.86 16.04
N GLN A 60 -2.51 2.49 16.24
CA GLN A 60 -3.72 1.76 16.57
C GLN A 60 -4.14 0.81 15.45
N HIS A 61 -4.10 1.26 14.18
CA HIS A 61 -4.43 0.40 13.06
C HIS A 61 -3.46 -0.78 12.91
N CYS A 62 -2.16 -0.60 13.21
CA CYS A 62 -1.23 -1.74 13.29
C CYS A 62 -1.70 -2.79 14.32
N LEU A 63 -2.10 -2.35 15.52
CA LEU A 63 -2.59 -3.26 16.56
C LEU A 63 -3.87 -3.99 16.11
N ASP A 64 -4.80 -3.26 15.49
CA ASP A 64 -6.06 -3.81 14.98
C ASP A 64 -5.83 -4.83 13.85
N GLN A 65 -4.76 -4.67 13.06
CA GLN A 65 -4.31 -5.64 12.04
C GLN A 65 -3.49 -6.81 12.62
N GLY A 66 -3.37 -6.91 13.95
CA GLY A 66 -2.73 -8.03 14.64
C GLY A 66 -1.21 -7.89 14.85
N TRP A 67 -0.64 -6.70 14.65
CA TRP A 67 0.74 -6.46 15.07
C TRP A 67 0.82 -6.38 16.60
N PRO A 68 1.78 -7.06 17.26
CA PRO A 68 1.93 -6.97 18.72
C PRO A 68 2.39 -5.57 19.16
N THR A 69 3.19 -4.91 18.32
CA THR A 69 3.61 -3.52 18.46
C THR A 69 3.79 -2.94 17.05
N PRO A 70 3.67 -1.61 16.87
CA PRO A 70 4.00 -0.97 15.61
C PRO A 70 5.45 -1.33 15.17
N PRO A 71 5.66 -1.84 13.94
CA PRO A 71 6.99 -2.24 13.49
C PRO A 71 7.83 -1.02 13.06
N ASP A 72 9.12 -1.26 12.76
CA ASP A 72 9.95 -0.28 12.04
C ASP A 72 9.46 -0.15 10.59
N ARG A 73 8.55 0.81 10.38
CA ARG A 73 7.92 1.10 9.08
C ARG A 73 8.93 1.56 8.04
N GLY A 74 9.92 2.36 8.45
CA GLY A 74 10.96 2.89 7.57
C GLY A 74 11.87 1.78 7.04
N GLN A 75 12.33 0.90 7.93
CA GLN A 75 13.13 -0.26 7.54
C GLN A 75 12.36 -1.21 6.62
N ARG A 76 11.08 -1.49 6.93
CA ARG A 76 10.24 -2.37 6.10
C ARG A 76 9.94 -1.76 4.73
N LEU A 77 9.68 -0.46 4.67
CA LEU A 77 9.51 0.30 3.43
C LEU A 77 10.75 0.16 2.54
N CYS A 78 11.94 0.45 3.08
CA CYS A 78 13.18 0.33 2.33
C CYS A 78 13.43 -1.12 1.87
N LEU A 79 13.25 -2.08 2.78
CA LEU A 79 13.44 -3.50 2.48
C LEU A 79 12.55 -3.97 1.34
N PHE A 80 11.27 -3.57 1.34
CA PHE A 80 10.35 -3.90 0.25
C PHE A 80 10.86 -3.34 -1.08
N CYS A 81 11.17 -2.04 -1.13
CA CYS A 81 11.65 -1.38 -2.35
C CYS A 81 12.95 -2.01 -2.87
N ASN A 82 13.89 -2.32 -1.98
CA ASN A 82 15.16 -2.99 -2.31
C ASN A 82 14.94 -4.40 -2.87
N ARG A 83 14.07 -5.20 -2.24
CA ARG A 83 13.80 -6.58 -2.68
C ARG A 83 12.97 -6.65 -3.95
N TYR A 84 12.10 -5.67 -4.18
CA TYR A 84 11.37 -5.53 -5.42
C TYR A 84 12.29 -5.12 -6.59
N GLY A 85 13.36 -4.37 -6.31
CA GLY A 85 14.21 -3.74 -7.33
C GLY A 85 13.58 -2.46 -7.87
N LEU A 86 12.91 -1.69 -7.00
CA LEU A 86 12.36 -0.38 -7.37
C LEU A 86 13.48 0.66 -7.33
N ASP A 87 13.97 1.08 -8.50
CA ASP A 87 15.09 2.02 -8.61
C ASP A 87 14.66 3.48 -8.40
N ASP A 88 13.60 3.92 -9.11
CA ASP A 88 13.01 5.25 -8.90
C ASP A 88 11.89 5.18 -7.84
N ARG A 89 12.19 5.79 -6.68
CA ARG A 89 11.30 5.80 -5.51
C ARG A 89 10.76 7.20 -5.20
N ALA A 90 11.17 8.22 -5.95
CA ALA A 90 10.93 9.62 -5.59
C ALA A 90 9.42 9.91 -5.47
N ALA A 91 8.62 9.30 -6.35
CA ALA A 91 7.16 9.45 -6.37
C ALA A 91 6.41 8.48 -5.44
N LEU A 92 7.08 7.57 -4.73
CA LEU A 92 6.39 6.44 -4.07
C LEU A 92 5.45 6.90 -2.95
N ILE A 93 5.90 7.77 -2.04
CA ILE A 93 5.05 8.26 -0.93
C ILE A 93 3.83 9.02 -1.46
N ASP A 94 4.01 9.82 -2.51
CA ASP A 94 2.91 10.56 -3.14
C ASP A 94 1.95 9.60 -3.85
N THR A 95 2.49 8.56 -4.48
CA THR A 95 1.68 7.51 -5.12
C THR A 95 0.88 6.72 -4.08
N ILE A 96 1.44 6.44 -2.90
CA ILE A 96 0.72 5.80 -1.78
C ILE A 96 -0.48 6.65 -1.35
N LEU A 97 -0.28 7.94 -1.10
CA LEU A 97 -1.35 8.85 -0.72
C LEU A 97 -2.44 8.92 -1.82
N GLN A 98 -2.04 9.05 -3.08
CA GLN A 98 -2.97 9.05 -4.22
C GLN A 98 -3.73 7.73 -4.35
N ARG A 99 -3.06 6.60 -4.09
CA ARG A 99 -3.64 5.27 -4.17
C ARG A 99 -4.69 5.04 -3.09
N ILE A 100 -4.42 5.47 -1.85
CA ILE A 100 -5.39 5.39 -0.75
C ILE A 100 -6.57 6.34 -1.00
N GLN A 101 -6.31 7.56 -1.49
CA GLN A 101 -7.38 8.48 -1.85
C GLN A 101 -8.30 7.90 -2.93
N ALA A 102 -7.74 7.29 -3.98
CA ALA A 102 -8.53 6.64 -5.03
C ALA A 102 -9.34 5.43 -4.52
N LEU A 103 -8.90 4.77 -3.45
CA LEU A 103 -9.67 3.73 -2.77
C LEU A 103 -10.86 4.33 -2.02
N VAL A 104 -10.61 5.40 -1.26
CA VAL A 104 -11.66 6.14 -0.52
C VAL A 104 -12.72 6.68 -1.48
N ASP A 105 -12.31 7.29 -2.58
CA ASP A 105 -13.23 7.83 -3.58
C ASP A 105 -14.08 6.71 -4.19
N PHE A 106 -13.46 5.58 -4.56
CA PHE A 106 -14.19 4.41 -5.04
C PHE A 106 -15.20 3.88 -4.03
N MET A 107 -14.85 3.79 -2.74
CA MET A 107 -15.76 3.35 -1.68
C MET A 107 -16.98 4.26 -1.56
N ARG A 108 -16.76 5.59 -1.62
CA ARG A 108 -17.84 6.60 -1.57
C ARG A 108 -18.75 6.51 -2.80
N ASP A 109 -18.16 6.50 -3.99
CA ASP A 109 -18.90 6.52 -5.25
C ASP A 109 -19.76 5.26 -5.45
N ASN A 110 -19.35 4.13 -4.85
CA ASN A 110 -20.03 2.84 -4.98
C ASN A 110 -20.80 2.43 -3.71
N HIS A 111 -20.84 3.28 -2.67
CA HIS A 111 -21.42 2.95 -1.37
C HIS A 111 -20.95 1.59 -0.82
N PHE A 112 -19.65 1.31 -1.00
CA PHE A 112 -19.03 0.04 -0.69
C PHE A 112 -18.11 0.20 0.51
N ASN A 113 -18.30 -0.62 1.56
CA ASN A 113 -17.41 -0.67 2.72
C ASN A 113 -17.13 0.70 3.39
N GLU A 114 -18.11 1.61 3.37
CA GLU A 114 -17.92 3.00 3.82
C GLU A 114 -17.50 3.14 5.29
N HIS A 115 -17.83 2.15 6.13
CA HIS A 115 -17.40 2.09 7.52
C HIS A 115 -15.87 1.99 7.69
N HIS A 116 -15.12 1.58 6.64
CA HIS A 116 -13.66 1.58 6.64
C HIS A 116 -13.04 2.92 6.21
N ILE A 117 -13.80 3.84 5.61
CA ILE A 117 -13.28 5.12 5.12
C ILE A 117 -12.53 5.91 6.21
N PRO A 118 -13.04 6.04 7.46
CA PRO A 118 -12.34 6.78 8.50
C PRO A 118 -10.91 6.26 8.75
N ILE A 119 -10.72 4.94 8.71
CA ILE A 119 -9.41 4.29 8.92
C ILE A 119 -8.43 4.72 7.82
N TYR A 120 -8.84 4.67 6.55
CA TYR A 120 -7.99 5.10 5.43
C TYR A 120 -7.67 6.60 5.46
N VAL A 121 -8.61 7.42 5.92
CA VAL A 121 -8.38 8.86 6.08
C VAL A 121 -7.36 9.15 7.18
N GLU A 122 -7.46 8.45 8.31
CA GLU A 122 -6.49 8.56 9.41
C GLU A 122 -5.10 8.08 8.97
N ASP A 123 -5.01 6.99 8.20
CA ASP A 123 -3.75 6.50 7.67
C ASP A 123 -3.10 7.49 6.69
N MET A 124 -3.88 8.11 5.79
CA MET A 124 -3.36 9.17 4.92
C MET A 124 -2.84 10.35 5.75
N ALA A 125 -3.55 10.76 6.78
CA ALA A 125 -3.11 11.83 7.68
C ALA A 125 -1.81 11.45 8.41
N TYR A 126 -1.70 10.21 8.87
CA TYR A 126 -0.48 9.67 9.48
C TYR A 126 0.70 9.66 8.52
N ILE A 127 0.51 9.19 7.28
CA ILE A 127 1.54 9.21 6.23
C ILE A 127 1.97 10.63 5.93
N GLN A 128 1.01 11.56 5.82
CA GLN A 128 1.29 12.96 5.53
C GLN A 128 2.10 13.63 6.67
N ALA A 129 1.74 13.36 7.93
CA ALA A 129 2.43 13.89 9.09
C ALA A 129 3.86 13.35 9.23
N ASN A 130 4.13 12.14 8.73
CA ASN A 130 5.44 11.48 8.78
C ASN A 130 6.16 11.47 7.43
N ARG A 131 5.69 12.27 6.45
CA ARG A 131 6.12 12.21 5.05
C ARG A 131 7.63 12.34 4.89
N GLU A 132 8.26 13.31 5.56
CA GLU A 132 9.71 13.52 5.48
C GLU A 132 10.49 12.32 6.01
N SER A 133 10.04 11.71 7.10
CA SER A 133 10.68 10.52 7.69
C SER A 133 10.56 9.32 6.75
N PHE A 134 9.39 9.11 6.13
CA PHE A 134 9.22 8.03 5.15
C PHE A 134 10.00 8.27 3.85
N GLN A 135 10.08 9.52 3.38
CA GLN A 135 10.89 9.86 2.22
C GLN A 135 12.38 9.63 2.47
N ALA A 136 12.89 10.00 3.65
CA ALA A 136 14.25 9.70 4.05
C ALA A 136 14.48 8.18 4.16
N ALA A 137 13.50 7.44 4.70
CA ALA A 137 13.60 6.00 4.87
C ALA A 137 13.72 5.21 3.57
N LEU A 138 13.27 5.74 2.42
CA LEU A 138 13.39 5.08 1.12
C LEU A 138 14.82 4.75 0.70
N PHE A 139 15.81 5.41 1.30
CA PHE A 139 17.22 5.37 0.92
C PHE A 139 18.17 4.94 2.05
N LEU A 140 17.62 4.35 3.13
CA LEU A 140 18.39 3.71 4.20
C LEU A 140 19.11 2.45 3.71
#